data_AF-A0A3M1FMQ5-F1
#
_entry.id   AF-A0A3M1FMQ5-F1
#
_cell.length_a   1.000
_cell.length_b   1.000
_cell.length_c   1.000
_cell.angle_alpha   90.00
_cell.angle_beta   90.00
_cell.angle_gamma   90.00
#
_symmetry.space_group_name_H-M   'P 1'
#
loop_
_entity.id
_entity.type
_entity.pdbx_description
1 polymer ?
#
loop_
_entity_poly.entity_id
_entity_poly.type
_entity_poly.pdbx_seq_one_letter_code
_entity_poly.pdbx_strand_id
1 'polypeptide(L)' 'MSVAELAGKTVEVDEEGFLVNPNDWTPEMAPMLAKEVGIEELTEAHWKVINWCREAAADSGKSPTLRQITTGTGIS' A
#
# COMPACT_ATOMS: atom_id res chain seq x y z
N MET A 1 6.02 13.31 -11.34
CA MET A 1 4.60 13.01 -11.05
C MET A 1 3.94 12.64 -12.35
N SER A 2 3.38 11.43 -12.40
CA SER A 2 2.73 10.83 -13.56
C SER A 2 1.35 10.35 -13.16
N VAL A 3 0.46 10.18 -14.12
CA VAL A 3 -0.88 9.65 -13.87
C VAL A 3 -0.90 8.17 -14.23
N ALA A 4 -1.32 7.33 -13.30
CA ALA A 4 -1.48 5.88 -13.50
C ALA A 4 -2.96 5.50 -13.42
N GLU A 5 -3.38 4.54 -14.24
CA GLU A 5 -4.70 3.91 -14.11
C GLU A 5 -4.56 2.62 -13.30
N LEU A 6 -5.02 2.65 -12.04
CA LEU A 6 -5.02 1.51 -11.13
C LEU A 6 -6.46 1.17 -10.76
N ALA A 7 -6.85 -0.10 -10.93
CA ALA A 7 -8.20 -0.60 -10.64
C ALA A 7 -9.33 0.22 -11.30
N GLY A 8 -9.11 0.70 -12.54
CA GLY A 8 -10.09 1.53 -13.25
C GLY A 8 -10.24 2.95 -12.69
N LYS A 9 -9.36 3.36 -11.77
CA LYS A 9 -9.28 4.72 -11.24
C LYS A 9 -7.97 5.37 -11.64
N THR A 10 -8.08 6.61 -12.08
CA THR A 10 -6.94 7.46 -12.40
C THR A 10 -6.36 8.03 -11.10
N VAL A 11 -5.10 7.74 -10.80
CA VAL A 11 -4.39 8.19 -9.60
C VAL A 11 -3.08 8.85 -9.95
N GLU A 12 -2.66 9.82 -9.16
CA GLU A 12 -1.34 10.44 -9.31
C GLU A 12 -0.28 9.63 -8.57
N VAL A 13 0.77 9.28 -9.29
CA VAL A 13 1.95 8.59 -8.77
C VAL A 13 3.20 9.47 -8.94
N ASP A 14 4.16 9.31 -8.04
CA ASP A 14 5.47 9.95 -8.18
C ASP A 14 6.38 9.19 -9.16
N GLU A 15 7.65 9.60 -9.25
CA GLU A 15 8.62 8.98 -10.17
C GLU A 15 9.03 7.56 -9.76
N GLU A 16 8.78 7.20 -8.51
CA GLU A 16 9.05 5.86 -7.96
C GLU A 16 7.81 4.96 -8.02
N GLY A 17 6.65 5.49 -8.43
CA GLY A 17 5.39 4.76 -8.52
C GLY A 17 4.56 4.78 -7.24
N PHE A 18 4.90 5.61 -6.25
CA PHE A 18 4.09 5.76 -5.03
C PHE A 18 2.94 6.73 -5.26
N LEU A 19 1.81 6.44 -4.62
CA LEU A 19 0.63 7.32 -4.65
C LEU A 19 0.96 8.67 -3.99
N VAL A 20 0.78 9.75 -4.75
CA VAL A 20 0.92 11.13 -4.26
C VAL A 20 -0.14 11.41 -3.19
N ASN A 21 -1.36 10.92 -3.42
CA ASN A 21 -2.47 11.05 -2.49
C ASN A 21 -2.85 9.68 -1.89
N PRO A 22 -2.63 9.46 -0.58
CA PRO A 22 -2.94 8.18 0.06
C PRO A 22 -4.43 7.85 0.11
N ASN A 23 -5.31 8.86 -0.03
CA ASN A 23 -6.76 8.68 -0.09
C ASN A 23 -7.24 8.10 -1.42
N ASP A 24 -6.40 8.15 -2.45
CA ASP A 24 -6.76 7.60 -3.75
C ASP A 24 -6.62 6.08 -3.83
N TRP A 25 -5.85 5.50 -2.90
CA TRP A 25 -5.68 4.06 -2.78
C TRP A 25 -7.02 3.36 -2.56
N THR A 26 -7.20 2.23 -3.25
CA THR A 26 -8.29 1.29 -3.01
C THR A 26 -7.74 -0.12 -2.85
N PRO A 27 -8.46 -1.03 -2.16
CA PRO A 27 -8.03 -2.42 -2.01
C PRO A 27 -7.76 -3.10 -3.36
N GLU A 28 -8.52 -2.78 -4.39
CA GLU A 28 -8.37 -3.37 -5.73
C GLU A 28 -7.04 -3.04 -6.40
N MET A 29 -6.37 -1.94 -6.00
CA MET A 29 -5.05 -1.57 -6.52
C MET A 29 -3.93 -2.46 -5.95
N ALA A 30 -4.10 -2.96 -4.72
CA ALA A 30 -3.09 -3.75 -4.05
C ALA A 30 -2.63 -4.98 -4.86
N PRO A 31 -3.52 -5.85 -5.40
CA PRO A 31 -3.10 -7.00 -6.21
C PRO A 31 -2.47 -6.61 -7.55
N MET A 32 -2.80 -5.43 -8.11
CA MET A 32 -2.14 -4.94 -9.32
C MET A 32 -0.68 -4.55 -9.04
N LEU A 33 -0.47 -3.75 -7.98
CA LEU A 33 0.85 -3.34 -7.52
C LEU A 33 1.69 -4.55 -7.07
N ALA A 34 1.07 -5.52 -6.42
CA ALA A 34 1.71 -6.78 -6.02
C ALA A 34 2.32 -7.50 -7.24
N LYS A 35 1.59 -7.57 -8.36
CA LYS A 35 2.09 -8.21 -9.59
C LYS A 35 3.28 -7.49 -10.19
N GLU A 36 3.34 -6.16 -10.10
CA GLU A 36 4.48 -5.37 -10.58
C GLU A 36 5.77 -5.68 -9.82
N VAL A 37 5.67 -6.01 -8.53
CA VAL A 37 6.81 -6.42 -7.69
C VAL A 37 7.03 -7.94 -7.67
N GLY A 38 6.33 -8.70 -8.51
CA GLY A 38 6.49 -10.15 -8.64
C GLY A 38 5.70 -10.98 -7.61
N ILE A 39 4.71 -10.40 -6.94
CA ILE A 39 3.79 -11.09 -6.05
C ILE A 39 2.50 -11.41 -6.82
N GLU A 40 2.26 -12.68 -7.12
CA GLU A 40 1.09 -13.11 -7.89
C GLU A 40 -0.23 -12.93 -7.13
N GLU A 41 -0.23 -13.26 -5.83
CA GLU A 41 -1.40 -13.20 -4.95
C GLU A 41 -1.08 -12.58 -3.58
N LEU A 42 -1.96 -11.70 -3.12
CA LEU A 42 -1.90 -11.14 -1.78
C LEU A 42 -2.59 -12.09 -0.78
N THR A 43 -1.79 -12.70 0.08
CA THR A 43 -2.29 -13.54 1.18
C THR A 43 -2.88 -12.69 2.30
N GLU A 44 -3.59 -13.31 3.24
CA GLU A 44 -4.11 -12.65 4.44
C GLU A 44 -3.00 -11.94 5.24
N ALA A 45 -1.79 -12.51 5.28
CA ALA A 45 -0.65 -11.90 5.93
C ALA A 45 -0.25 -10.58 5.26
N HIS A 46 -0.23 -10.54 3.92
CA HIS A 46 0.04 -9.30 3.18
C HIS A 46 -1.03 -8.25 3.46
N TRP A 47 -2.32 -8.64 3.43
CA TRP A 47 -3.43 -7.74 3.74
C TRP A 47 -3.37 -7.20 5.18
N LYS A 48 -2.98 -8.03 6.14
CA LYS A 48 -2.80 -7.60 7.53
C LYS A 48 -1.75 -6.50 7.64
N VAL A 49 -0.62 -6.65 6.94
CA VAL A 49 0.44 -5.62 6.90
C VAL A 49 -0.08 -4.35 6.22
N ILE A 50 -0.68 -4.47 5.04
CA ILE A 50 -1.17 -3.33 4.26
C ILE A 50 -2.18 -2.52 5.06
N ASN A 51 -3.20 -3.18 5.60
CA ASN A 51 -4.26 -2.51 6.36
C ASN A 51 -3.72 -1.85 7.62
N TRP A 52 -2.86 -2.56 8.37
CA TRP A 52 -2.23 -2.01 9.57
C TRP A 52 -1.36 -0.78 9.24
N CYS A 53 -0.57 -0.85 8.16
CA CYS A 53 0.24 0.29 7.72
C CYS A 53 -0.62 1.51 7.39
N ARG A 54 -1.76 1.29 6.74
CA ARG A 54 -2.70 2.35 6.38
C ARG A 54 -3.38 2.97 7.59
N GLU A 55 -3.79 2.16 8.55
CA GLU A 55 -4.34 2.65 9.82
C GLU A 55 -3.30 3.48 10.58
N ALA A 56 -2.08 2.96 10.73
CA ALA A 56 -0.99 3.68 11.39
C ALA A 56 -0.61 4.99 10.66
N ALA A 57 -0.67 5.00 9.33
CA ALA A 57 -0.43 6.19 8.52
C ALA A 57 -1.60 7.18 8.59
N ALA A 58 -2.85 6.72 8.72
CA ALA A 58 -4.01 7.59 8.90
C ALA A 58 -3.95 8.34 10.23
N ASP A 59 -3.50 7.67 11.30
CA ASP A 59 -3.37 8.27 12.63
C ASP A 59 -2.21 9.27 12.73
N SER A 60 -1.07 8.95 12.12
CA SER A 60 0.17 9.72 12.28
C SER A 60 0.53 10.64 11.11
N GLY A 61 -0.16 10.47 9.96
CA GLY A 61 0.17 11.11 8.68
C GLY A 61 1.50 10.66 8.08
N LYS A 62 2.15 9.63 8.65
CA LYS A 62 3.48 9.16 8.26
C LYS A 62 3.48 7.66 8.05
N SER A 63 4.25 7.20 7.06
CA SER A 63 4.47 5.76 6.88
C SER A 63 5.12 5.17 8.12
N PRO A 64 4.59 4.06 8.67
CA PRO A 64 5.17 3.41 9.83
C PRO A 64 6.52 2.77 9.50
N THR A 65 7.37 2.64 10.51
CA THR A 65 8.65 1.96 10.37
C THR A 65 8.49 0.43 10.32
N LEU A 66 9.44 -0.27 9.68
CA LEU A 66 9.51 -1.74 9.67
C LEU A 66 9.32 -2.37 11.06
N ARG A 67 9.93 -1.79 12.09
CA ARG A 67 9.79 -2.27 13.47
C ARG A 67 8.35 -2.15 14.00
N GLN A 68 7.67 -1.05 13.69
CA GLN A 68 6.27 -0.89 14.11
C GLN A 68 5.37 -1.86 13.36
N ILE A 69 5.66 -2.10 12.08
CA ILE A 69 4.93 -3.08 11.25
C ILE A 69 5.05 -4.48 11.85
N THR A 70 6.26 -4.97 12.09
CA THR A 70 6.46 -6.32 12.65
C THR A 70 5.87 -6.45 14.06
N THR A 71 6.01 -5.42 14.89
CA THR A 71 5.44 -5.41 16.26
C THR A 71 3.91 -5.35 16.24
N GLY A 72 3.31 -4.53 15.36
CA GLY A 72 1.87 -4.30 15.29
C GLY A 72 1.10 -5.41 14.57
N THR A 73 1.73 -6.04 13.58
CA THR A 73 1.11 -7.14 12.82
C THR A 73 1.45 -8.52 13.38
N GLY A 74 2.52 -8.64 14.17
CA GLY A 74 3.03 -9.90 14.69
C GLY A 74 3.67 -10.80 13.63
N ILE A 75 4.01 -10.24 12.46
CA ILE A 75 4.65 -10.94 11.34
C ILE A 75 6.16 -10.72 11.46
N SER A 76 6.93 -11.81 11.36
CA SER A 76 8.40 -11.84 11.50
C SER A 76 9.05 -12.49 10.29
#